data_AF-A0A7E4UTJ2-F1
#
_entry.id   AF-A0A7E4UTJ2-F1
#
_cell.length_a   1.000
_cell.length_b   1.000
_cell.length_c   1.000
_cell.angle_alpha   90.00
_cell.angle_beta   90.00
_cell.angle_gamma   90.00
#
_symmetry.space_group_name_H-M   'P 1'
#
loop_
_entity.id
_entity.type
_entity.pdbx_description
1 polymer ?
#
loop_
_entity_poly.entity_id
_entity_poly.type
_entity_poly.pdbx_seq_one_letter_code
_entity_poly.pdbx_strand_id
1 'polypeptide(L)'
;MKLHLFQFLLIILSFNLGNAYFPELRADAASVDVDTLIGAIGLQKCVITCIDPLVDEIHKAMAMKNTIDNYPTLCAVFINASSCIEAAKCPGAARIYRIVTSGIENLCTRKQKYFERQHDCLKTHIDAKANYCDKKCNYVNSIAKLSKNLEVKIYAKIGGSPLPMLTKIGEICESAHCFLPCFRDAMNSVCKRSGGIIVDGLLRPFHYLAAFLDESGPVVQRMLKNSIPKTCTYLTDENILIQIRKGGKAAASSDMNSVVRMVQPNY
;
A
#
# COMPACT_ATOMS: atom_id res chain seq x y z
N MET A 1 -18.51 0.81 -15.75
CA MET A 1 -17.30 0.12 -15.25
C MET A 1 -16.05 1.04 -15.24
N LYS A 2 -16.15 2.31 -14.81
CA LYS A 2 -15.09 3.34 -15.02
C LYS A 2 -14.60 4.10 -13.78
N LEU A 3 -15.06 3.78 -12.56
CA LEU A 3 -14.64 4.50 -11.35
C LEU A 3 -13.99 3.61 -10.28
N HIS A 4 -14.14 2.28 -10.41
CA HIS A 4 -13.60 1.35 -9.43
C HIS A 4 -12.08 1.38 -9.41
N LEU A 5 -11.40 1.55 -10.56
CA LEU A 5 -9.94 1.46 -10.59
C LEU A 5 -9.17 2.54 -9.83
N PHE A 6 -9.81 3.69 -9.63
CA PHE A 6 -9.25 4.81 -8.88
C PHE A 6 -9.30 4.61 -7.36
N GLN A 7 -10.22 3.77 -6.86
CA GLN A 7 -10.20 3.33 -5.47
C GLN A 7 -8.93 2.53 -5.17
N PHE A 8 -8.34 1.83 -6.16
CA PHE A 8 -7.23 0.90 -5.95
C PHE A 8 -5.95 1.58 -5.46
N LEU A 9 -5.50 2.68 -6.05
CA LEU A 9 -4.27 3.38 -5.63
C LEU A 9 -4.31 3.82 -4.18
N LEU A 10 -5.48 4.29 -3.75
CA LEU A 10 -5.68 4.78 -2.39
C LEU A 10 -5.80 3.65 -1.41
N ILE A 11 -6.56 2.62 -1.75
CA ILE A 11 -6.72 1.42 -0.96
C ILE A 11 -5.36 0.76 -0.71
N ILE A 12 -4.40 0.77 -1.64
CA ILE A 12 -3.07 0.17 -1.42
C ILE A 12 -2.21 1.02 -0.49
N LEU A 13 -2.37 2.34 -0.53
CA LEU A 13 -1.69 3.28 0.36
C LEU A 13 -2.39 3.45 1.72
N SER A 14 -3.66 3.05 1.82
CA SER A 14 -4.50 3.11 3.04
C SER A 14 -4.83 1.75 3.66
N PHE A 15 -4.58 0.62 2.98
CA PHE A 15 -4.60 -0.75 3.54
C PHE A 15 -3.31 -1.04 4.32
N ASN A 16 -2.64 0.01 4.78
CA ASN A 16 -1.75 -0.08 5.91
C ASN A 16 -2.43 0.36 7.20
N LEU A 17 -3.72 0.70 7.27
CA LEU A 17 -4.25 1.32 8.49
C LEU A 17 -5.66 0.86 8.90
N GLY A 18 -5.91 0.80 10.23
CA GLY A 18 -7.17 0.60 11.01
C GLY A 18 -7.11 0.50 12.54
N ASN A 19 -7.69 1.39 13.33
CA ASN A 19 -7.86 1.15 14.78
C ASN A 19 -9.27 1.52 15.21
N ALA A 20 -9.93 0.63 15.96
CA ALA A 20 -10.84 1.00 17.03
C ALA A 20 -10.74 0.01 18.21
N TYR A 21 -10.92 0.54 19.43
CA TYR A 21 -10.90 -0.11 20.76
C TYR A 21 -9.54 -0.26 21.45
N PHE A 22 -9.12 0.77 22.21
CA PHE A 22 -8.66 0.71 23.61
C PHE A 22 -8.20 2.12 24.03
N PRO A 23 -8.82 2.77 25.04
CA PRO A 23 -8.36 4.03 25.56
C PRO A 23 -7.44 3.77 26.75
N GLU A 24 -6.13 3.57 26.54
CA GLU A 24 -5.13 3.85 27.58
C GLU A 24 -3.70 3.80 27.04
N LEU A 25 -2.99 4.93 27.23
CA LEU A 25 -1.55 5.13 27.12
C LEU A 25 -0.84 4.81 25.80
N ARG A 26 -0.59 5.87 25.00
CA ARG A 26 0.78 6.20 24.53
C ARG A 26 0.82 7.61 23.93
N ALA A 27 1.49 8.51 24.65
CA ALA A 27 2.05 9.72 24.06
C ALA A 27 3.20 9.34 23.11
N ASP A 28 3.34 10.10 22.03
CA ASP A 28 4.49 10.19 21.10
C ASP A 28 4.62 9.22 19.91
N ALA A 29 3.56 8.46 19.56
CA ALA A 29 3.43 7.91 18.21
C ALA A 29 2.35 8.68 17.45
N ALA A 30 2.63 9.06 16.20
CA ALA A 30 1.66 9.73 15.34
C ALA A 30 0.43 8.81 15.14
N SER A 31 -0.60 8.97 15.98
CA SER A 31 -1.82 8.18 15.90
C SER A 31 -2.46 8.42 14.54
N VAL A 32 -2.61 7.36 13.75
CA VAL A 32 -3.26 7.46 12.46
C VAL A 32 -4.77 7.30 12.63
N ASP A 33 -5.54 8.25 12.10
CA ASP A 33 -7.00 8.25 12.09
C ASP A 33 -7.51 7.48 10.86
N VAL A 34 -7.81 6.20 11.07
CA VAL A 34 -8.05 5.29 9.95
C VAL A 34 -9.46 5.42 9.41
N ASP A 35 -10.43 5.59 10.29
CA ASP A 35 -11.81 5.82 9.90
C ASP A 35 -11.92 7.00 8.93
N THR A 36 -11.12 8.05 9.17
CA THR A 36 -10.99 9.17 8.23
C THR A 36 -10.43 8.73 6.87
N LEU A 37 -9.38 7.90 6.81
CA LEU A 37 -8.81 7.44 5.55
C LEU A 37 -9.78 6.53 4.78
N ILE A 38 -10.42 5.57 5.45
CA ILE A 38 -11.40 4.65 4.85
C ILE A 38 -12.61 5.41 4.34
N GLY A 39 -13.15 6.31 5.17
CA GLY A 39 -14.25 7.17 4.80
C GLY A 39 -13.91 8.03 3.59
N ALA A 40 -12.71 8.63 3.55
CA ALA A 40 -12.29 9.55 2.48
C ALA A 40 -12.16 8.86 1.11
N ILE A 41 -11.89 7.55 1.09
CA ILE A 41 -11.79 6.76 -0.14
C ILE A 41 -13.17 6.42 -0.72
N GLY A 42 -14.20 6.42 0.12
CA GLY A 42 -15.58 6.14 -0.29
C GLY A 42 -15.80 4.65 -0.53
N LEU A 43 -15.33 3.81 0.39
CA LEU A 43 -15.66 2.38 0.35
C LEU A 43 -17.17 2.19 0.58
N GLN A 44 -17.75 1.21 -0.13
CA GLN A 44 -19.14 0.84 0.07
C GLN A 44 -19.32 0.23 1.45
N LYS A 45 -20.45 0.51 2.12
CA LYS A 45 -20.75 -0.04 3.46
C LYS A 45 -20.59 -1.56 3.54
N CYS A 46 -21.01 -2.28 2.49
CA CYS A 46 -20.90 -3.74 2.44
C CYS A 46 -19.43 -4.22 2.47
N VAL A 47 -18.48 -3.42 1.96
CA VAL A 47 -17.05 -3.72 2.03
C VAL A 47 -16.53 -3.44 3.42
N ILE A 48 -16.85 -2.26 3.97
CA ILE A 48 -16.41 -1.81 5.30
C ILE A 48 -16.71 -2.90 6.34
N THR A 49 -17.96 -3.36 6.42
CA THR A 49 -18.37 -4.41 7.36
C THR A 49 -17.54 -5.70 7.27
N CYS A 50 -17.07 -6.06 6.08
CA CYS A 50 -16.24 -7.25 5.90
C CYS A 50 -14.75 -7.03 6.24
N ILE A 51 -14.25 -5.80 6.11
CA ILE A 51 -12.82 -5.51 6.24
C ILE A 51 -12.45 -4.84 7.56
N ASP A 52 -13.40 -4.39 8.37
CA ASP A 52 -13.11 -3.70 9.65
C ASP A 52 -12.12 -4.48 10.54
N PRO A 53 -12.28 -5.82 10.75
CA PRO A 53 -11.28 -6.55 11.53
C PRO A 53 -9.90 -6.63 10.86
N LEU A 54 -9.87 -6.66 9.52
CA LEU A 54 -8.61 -6.72 8.76
C LEU A 54 -7.86 -5.40 8.86
N VAL A 55 -8.61 -4.31 8.76
CA VAL A 55 -8.18 -2.94 8.99
C VAL A 55 -7.55 -2.82 10.39
N ASP A 56 -8.17 -3.37 11.43
CA ASP A 56 -7.63 -3.40 12.79
C ASP A 56 -6.25 -4.07 12.91
N GLU A 57 -6.09 -5.27 12.35
CA GLU A 57 -4.80 -5.99 12.38
C GLU A 57 -3.71 -5.28 11.59
N ILE A 58 -4.09 -4.64 10.50
CA ILE A 58 -3.19 -3.89 9.67
C ILE A 58 -2.61 -2.67 10.44
N HIS A 59 -3.38 -1.99 11.28
CA HIS A 59 -2.82 -0.91 12.12
C HIS A 59 -1.86 -1.38 13.18
N LYS A 60 -2.17 -2.52 13.80
CA LYS A 60 -1.23 -3.13 14.73
C LYS A 60 0.10 -3.41 14.04
N ALA A 61 0.08 -3.80 12.76
CA ALA A 61 1.29 -3.98 11.97
C ALA A 61 2.07 -2.66 11.74
N MET A 62 1.42 -1.51 11.62
CA MET A 62 2.12 -0.21 11.52
C MET A 62 2.80 0.23 12.80
N ALA A 63 2.37 -0.27 13.95
CA ALA A 63 3.10 -0.03 15.18
C ALA A 63 4.49 -0.68 15.15
N MET A 64 4.77 -1.51 14.12
CA MET A 64 6.05 -2.19 13.90
C MET A 64 6.51 -2.88 15.17
N LYS A 65 5.56 -3.59 15.80
CA LYS A 65 5.71 -4.22 17.10
C LYS A 65 5.03 -5.58 17.11
N ASN A 66 5.78 -6.60 17.50
CA ASN A 66 5.37 -8.00 17.51
C ASN A 66 4.85 -8.46 16.14
N THR A 67 5.42 -7.94 15.03
CA THR A 67 4.86 -8.14 13.68
C THR A 67 4.72 -9.61 13.31
N ILE A 68 5.71 -10.45 13.63
CA ILE A 68 5.65 -11.89 13.32
C ILE A 68 4.70 -12.65 14.25
N ASP A 69 4.60 -12.25 15.51
CA ASP A 69 3.66 -12.90 16.43
C ASP A 69 2.20 -12.60 16.05
N ASN A 70 1.93 -11.41 15.48
CA ASN A 70 0.61 -11.02 14.98
C ASN A 70 0.30 -11.53 13.57
N TYR A 71 1.30 -12.03 12.83
CA TYR A 71 1.16 -12.44 11.43
C TYR A 71 0.10 -13.55 11.21
N PRO A 72 -0.01 -14.60 12.05
CA PRO A 72 -1.07 -15.61 11.91
C PRO A 72 -2.47 -15.01 12.05
N THR A 73 -2.66 -14.06 12.98
CA THR A 73 -3.93 -13.37 13.19
C THR A 73 -4.31 -12.54 11.97
N LEU A 74 -3.37 -11.76 11.43
CA LEU A 74 -3.56 -11.00 10.19
C LEU A 74 -4.05 -11.91 9.05
N CYS A 75 -3.42 -13.07 8.89
CA CYS A 75 -3.79 -14.03 7.84
C CYS A 75 -5.17 -14.65 8.06
N ALA A 76 -5.52 -15.02 9.29
CA ALA A 76 -6.84 -15.56 9.62
C ALA A 76 -7.95 -14.52 9.34
N VAL A 77 -7.72 -13.28 9.75
CA VAL A 77 -8.66 -12.18 9.52
C VAL A 77 -8.79 -11.85 8.03
N PHE A 78 -7.69 -11.89 7.26
CA PHE A 78 -7.73 -11.73 5.81
C PHE A 78 -8.59 -12.80 5.13
N ILE A 79 -8.47 -14.06 5.53
CA ILE A 79 -9.28 -15.16 4.98
C ILE A 79 -10.77 -14.96 5.29
N ASN A 80 -11.09 -14.52 6.51
CA ASN A 80 -12.46 -14.22 6.91
C ASN A 80 -13.04 -13.04 6.11
N ALA A 81 -12.29 -11.96 5.96
CA ALA A 81 -12.68 -10.80 5.17
C ALA A 81 -12.90 -11.17 3.69
N SER A 82 -12.03 -12.00 3.12
CA SER A 82 -12.16 -12.52 1.75
C SER A 82 -13.46 -13.30 1.57
N SER A 83 -13.74 -14.22 2.49
CA SER A 83 -14.97 -15.04 2.48
C SER A 83 -16.23 -14.17 2.64
N CYS A 84 -16.18 -13.15 3.50
CA CYS A 84 -17.27 -12.20 3.70
C CYS A 84 -17.57 -11.41 2.42
N ILE A 85 -16.54 -10.88 1.75
CA ILE A 85 -16.70 -10.10 0.50
C ILE A 85 -17.30 -10.96 -0.62
N GLU A 86 -16.88 -12.21 -0.73
CA GLU A 86 -17.44 -13.16 -1.70
C GLU A 86 -18.91 -13.46 -1.41
N ALA A 87 -19.26 -13.69 -0.14
CA ALA A 87 -20.65 -13.96 0.29
C ALA A 87 -21.57 -12.74 0.14
N ALA A 88 -21.09 -11.53 0.45
CA ALA A 88 -21.86 -10.30 0.43
C ALA A 88 -22.26 -9.84 -0.98
N LYS A 89 -21.67 -10.42 -2.04
CA LYS A 89 -21.92 -10.08 -3.46
C LYS A 89 -21.86 -8.57 -3.75
N CYS A 90 -20.96 -7.84 -3.09
CA CYS A 90 -20.74 -6.41 -3.32
C CYS A 90 -20.35 -6.15 -4.79
N PRO A 91 -21.22 -5.55 -5.63
CA PRO A 91 -20.96 -5.42 -7.07
C PRO A 91 -19.69 -4.63 -7.35
N GLY A 92 -18.77 -5.23 -8.10
CA GLY A 92 -17.48 -4.61 -8.44
C GLY A 92 -16.44 -4.63 -7.31
N ALA A 93 -16.84 -4.70 -6.03
CA ALA A 93 -15.93 -4.59 -4.91
C ALA A 93 -15.03 -5.81 -4.69
N ALA A 94 -15.51 -7.02 -4.98
CA ALA A 94 -14.72 -8.25 -4.79
C ALA A 94 -13.41 -8.24 -5.61
N ARG A 95 -13.48 -7.77 -6.87
CA ARG A 95 -12.27 -7.61 -7.71
C ARG A 95 -11.31 -6.58 -7.13
N ILE A 96 -11.85 -5.48 -6.58
CA ILE A 96 -11.06 -4.40 -5.97
C ILE A 96 -10.35 -4.93 -4.75
N TYR A 97 -11.11 -5.52 -3.83
CA TYR A 97 -10.64 -6.15 -2.62
C TYR A 97 -9.49 -7.12 -2.92
N ARG A 98 -9.66 -8.05 -3.86
CA ARG A 98 -8.61 -9.02 -4.20
C ARG A 98 -7.31 -8.38 -4.68
N ILE A 99 -7.39 -7.32 -5.49
CA ILE A 99 -6.17 -6.65 -5.98
C ILE A 99 -5.47 -5.92 -4.84
N VAL A 100 -6.21 -5.20 -4.01
CA VAL A 100 -5.62 -4.40 -2.94
C VAL A 100 -5.03 -5.24 -1.82
N THR A 101 -5.62 -6.42 -1.58
CA THR A 101 -5.11 -7.41 -0.61
C THR A 101 -4.20 -8.44 -1.24
N SER A 102 -3.91 -8.36 -2.56
CA SER A 102 -3.09 -9.37 -3.26
C SER A 102 -1.69 -9.55 -2.67
N GLY A 103 -1.18 -8.51 -1.99
CA GLY A 103 0.03 -8.59 -1.18
C GLY A 103 -0.13 -9.49 0.03
N ILE A 104 -1.16 -9.25 0.83
CA ILE A 104 -1.52 -10.06 2.01
C ILE A 104 -1.83 -11.49 1.59
N GLU A 105 -2.63 -11.67 0.54
CA GLU A 105 -2.94 -12.98 -0.04
C GLU A 105 -1.65 -13.73 -0.38
N ASN A 106 -0.71 -13.09 -1.09
CA ASN A 106 0.56 -13.72 -1.45
C ASN A 106 1.38 -14.12 -0.23
N LEU A 107 1.46 -13.24 0.78
CA LEU A 107 2.21 -13.53 1.99
C LEU A 107 1.57 -14.71 2.72
N CYS A 108 0.28 -14.61 3.02
CA CYS A 108 -0.49 -15.57 3.82
C CYS A 108 -0.69 -16.93 3.17
N THR A 109 -0.73 -17.02 1.83
CA THR A 109 -1.00 -18.29 1.13
C THR A 109 0.25 -18.82 0.43
N ARG A 110 0.89 -18.01 -0.42
CA ARG A 110 1.98 -18.46 -1.30
C ARG A 110 3.35 -18.44 -0.62
N LYS A 111 3.55 -17.57 0.36
CA LYS A 111 4.82 -17.41 1.08
C LYS A 111 4.77 -17.91 2.53
N GLN A 112 3.67 -18.48 2.98
CA GLN A 112 3.52 -18.99 4.35
C GLN A 112 4.69 -19.89 4.79
N LYS A 113 4.99 -20.95 4.02
CA LYS A 113 6.13 -21.86 4.30
C LYS A 113 7.49 -21.18 4.30
N TYR A 114 7.63 -20.02 3.65
CA TYR A 114 8.85 -19.23 3.72
C TYR A 114 8.94 -18.49 5.07
N PHE A 115 7.83 -17.87 5.51
CA PHE A 115 7.75 -17.18 6.79
C PHE A 115 7.92 -18.14 7.97
N GLU A 116 7.35 -19.33 7.91
CA GLU A 116 7.56 -20.38 8.92
C GLU A 116 9.05 -20.75 9.04
N ARG A 117 9.75 -20.93 7.91
CA ARG A 117 11.20 -21.25 7.90
C ARG A 117 12.10 -20.09 8.32
N GLN A 118 11.63 -18.86 8.20
CA GLN A 118 12.37 -17.66 8.58
C GLN A 118 11.86 -17.06 9.90
N HIS A 119 10.98 -17.77 10.61
CA HIS A 119 10.21 -17.26 11.73
C HIS A 119 11.11 -16.58 12.76
N ASP A 120 12.14 -17.28 13.24
CA ASP A 120 13.01 -16.77 14.31
C ASP A 120 13.79 -15.54 13.86
N CYS A 121 14.36 -15.57 12.65
CA CYS A 121 15.07 -14.40 12.10
C CYS A 121 14.14 -13.20 11.97
N LEU A 122 12.96 -13.41 11.39
CA LEU A 122 11.98 -12.35 11.19
C LEU A 122 11.51 -11.79 12.53
N LYS A 123 11.19 -12.66 13.51
CA LYS A 123 10.74 -12.26 14.85
C LYS A 123 11.80 -11.42 15.57
N THR A 124 13.07 -11.77 15.44
CA THR A 124 14.18 -11.02 16.06
C THR A 124 14.42 -9.66 15.41
N HIS A 125 14.23 -9.53 14.09
CA HIS A 125 14.75 -8.38 13.35
C HIS A 125 13.71 -7.48 12.69
N ILE A 126 12.52 -7.97 12.33
CA ILE A 126 11.61 -7.23 11.44
C ILE A 126 11.19 -5.88 12.01
N ASP A 127 10.82 -5.85 13.29
CA ASP A 127 10.35 -4.64 13.97
C ASP A 127 11.47 -3.60 14.06
N ALA A 128 12.67 -4.03 14.47
CA ALA A 128 13.82 -3.14 14.59
C ALA A 128 14.22 -2.54 13.23
N LYS A 129 14.23 -3.35 12.16
CA LYS A 129 14.57 -2.87 10.81
C LYS A 129 13.47 -1.99 10.21
N ALA A 130 12.20 -2.31 10.44
CA ALA A 130 11.07 -1.48 10.02
C ALA A 130 11.12 -0.11 10.71
N ASN A 131 11.24 -0.07 12.04
CA ASN A 131 11.34 1.18 12.81
C ASN A 131 12.56 2.02 12.41
N TYR A 132 13.71 1.38 12.16
CA TYR A 132 14.90 2.08 11.64
C TYR A 132 14.61 2.81 10.33
N CYS A 133 13.96 2.14 9.38
CA CYS A 133 13.62 2.73 8.09
C CYS A 133 12.49 3.75 8.20
N ASP A 134 11.50 3.54 9.07
CA ASP A 134 10.43 4.51 9.29
C ASP A 134 10.98 5.81 9.87
N LYS A 135 11.85 5.75 10.89
CA LYS A 135 12.51 6.93 11.46
C LYS A 135 13.30 7.73 10.41
N LYS A 136 13.88 7.04 9.42
CA LYS A 136 14.64 7.66 8.33
C LYS A 136 13.73 8.28 7.26
N CYS A 137 12.61 7.63 6.96
CA CYS A 137 11.77 7.96 5.80
C CYS A 137 10.44 8.64 6.18
N ASN A 138 10.11 8.72 7.47
CA ASN A 138 8.87 9.27 8.04
C ASN A 138 7.59 8.64 7.44
N TYR A 139 7.58 7.34 7.17
CA TYR A 139 6.49 6.69 6.45
C TYR A 139 5.19 6.71 7.26
N VAL A 140 5.15 6.17 8.47
CA VAL A 140 3.95 6.17 9.32
C VAL A 140 3.49 7.59 9.61
N ASN A 141 4.43 8.51 9.83
CA ASN A 141 4.11 9.92 10.07
C ASN A 141 3.46 10.61 8.85
N SER A 142 3.91 10.31 7.62
CA SER A 142 3.30 10.84 6.40
C SER A 142 1.83 10.42 6.29
N ILE A 143 1.51 9.19 6.70
CA ILE A 143 0.15 8.70 6.69
C ILE A 143 -0.68 9.31 7.83
N ALA A 144 -0.10 9.45 9.02
CA ALA A 144 -0.73 10.12 10.14
C ALA A 144 -1.11 11.58 9.78
N LYS A 145 -0.22 12.31 9.09
CA LYS A 145 -0.51 13.65 8.59
C LYS A 145 -1.66 13.65 7.59
N LEU A 146 -1.68 12.71 6.63
CA LEU A 146 -2.77 12.61 5.67
C LEU A 146 -4.11 12.36 6.38
N SER A 147 -4.14 11.45 7.37
CA SER A 147 -5.35 11.15 8.14
C SER A 147 -5.89 12.35 8.93
N LYS A 148 -5.02 13.29 9.29
CA LYS A 148 -5.37 14.50 10.04
C LYS A 148 -5.69 15.69 9.12
N ASN A 149 -5.48 15.57 7.82
CA ASN A 149 -5.70 16.63 6.84
C ASN A 149 -7.18 17.01 6.77
N LEU A 150 -7.46 18.32 6.75
CA LEU A 150 -8.83 18.84 6.75
C LEU A 150 -9.64 18.42 5.52
N GLU A 151 -9.04 18.45 4.32
CA GLU A 151 -9.74 18.05 3.09
C GLU A 151 -10.07 16.56 3.09
N VAL A 152 -9.16 15.72 3.62
CA VAL A 152 -9.40 14.28 3.79
C VAL A 152 -10.55 14.03 4.75
N LYS A 153 -10.60 14.75 5.88
CA LYS A 153 -11.74 14.69 6.82
C LYS A 153 -13.05 15.12 6.18
N ILE A 154 -13.02 16.14 5.32
CA ILE A 154 -14.20 16.56 4.55
C ILE A 154 -14.64 15.44 3.62
N TYR A 155 -13.72 14.84 2.86
CA TYR A 155 -14.03 13.70 2.00
C TYR A 155 -14.65 12.55 2.78
N ALA A 156 -14.11 12.22 3.96
CA ALA A 156 -14.66 11.18 4.81
C ALA A 156 -16.13 11.45 5.20
N LYS A 157 -16.46 12.70 5.55
CA LYS A 157 -17.81 13.09 5.96
C LYS A 157 -18.83 13.09 4.81
N ILE A 158 -18.40 13.36 3.58
CA ILE A 158 -19.30 13.45 2.41
C ILE A 158 -19.44 12.12 1.64
N GLY A 159 -19.00 11.00 2.22
CA GLY A 159 -19.11 9.67 1.61
C GLY A 159 -17.93 9.26 0.73
N GLY A 160 -16.85 10.05 0.76
CA GLY A 160 -15.57 9.76 0.11
C GLY A 160 -15.52 10.09 -1.37
N SER A 161 -14.30 10.33 -1.86
CA SER A 161 -14.05 10.52 -3.28
C SER A 161 -12.62 10.07 -3.63
N PRO A 162 -12.47 8.96 -4.37
CA PRO A 162 -11.15 8.38 -4.61
C PRO A 162 -10.26 9.25 -5.51
N LEU A 163 -10.85 10.07 -6.40
CA LEU A 163 -10.06 10.90 -7.30
C LEU A 163 -9.37 12.08 -6.58
N PRO A 164 -10.09 12.93 -5.82
CA PRO A 164 -9.46 13.98 -5.03
C PRO A 164 -8.51 13.43 -3.97
N MET A 165 -8.85 12.33 -3.32
CA MET A 165 -7.99 11.71 -2.32
C MET A 165 -6.65 11.25 -2.92
N LEU A 166 -6.62 10.82 -4.19
CA LEU A 166 -5.39 10.45 -4.90
C LEU A 166 -4.42 11.62 -5.05
N THR A 167 -4.91 12.85 -5.12
CA THR A 167 -4.04 14.02 -5.20
C THR A 167 -3.32 14.33 -3.89
N LYS A 168 -3.73 13.69 -2.78
CA LYS A 168 -3.23 13.98 -1.42
C LYS A 168 -2.16 13.01 -0.92
N ILE A 169 -1.96 11.87 -1.59
CA ILE A 169 -0.99 10.84 -1.17
C ILE A 169 0.47 11.15 -1.51
N GLY A 170 0.77 12.35 -2.04
CA GLY A 170 2.10 12.69 -2.54
C GLY A 170 3.23 12.48 -1.52
N GLU A 171 3.03 12.93 -0.26
CA GLU A 171 3.98 12.76 0.83
C GLU A 171 4.16 11.28 1.20
N ILE A 172 3.09 10.50 1.20
CA ILE A 172 3.15 9.04 1.46
C ILE A 172 3.99 8.34 0.39
N CYS A 173 3.80 8.68 -0.88
CA CYS A 173 4.56 8.07 -1.97
C CYS A 173 6.06 8.38 -1.89
N GLU A 174 6.41 9.61 -1.52
CA GLU A 174 7.80 10.04 -1.31
C GLU A 174 8.42 9.27 -0.14
N SER A 175 7.73 9.21 1.00
CA SER A 175 8.17 8.42 2.15
C SER A 175 8.27 6.92 1.84
N ALA A 176 7.33 6.36 1.07
CA ALA A 176 7.36 4.95 0.64
C ALA A 176 8.52 4.67 -0.32
N HIS A 177 8.83 5.61 -1.21
CA HIS A 177 9.96 5.50 -2.15
C HIS A 177 11.30 5.40 -1.41
N CYS A 178 11.41 6.04 -0.24
CA CYS A 178 12.52 5.88 0.69
C CYS A 178 12.43 4.59 1.52
N PHE A 179 11.25 4.31 2.10
CA PHE A 179 11.05 3.24 3.08
C PHE A 179 11.25 1.86 2.46
N LEU A 180 10.67 1.59 1.28
CA LEU A 180 10.65 0.26 0.68
C LEU A 180 12.06 -0.26 0.35
N PRO A 181 12.94 0.51 -0.34
CA PRO A 181 14.33 0.08 -0.55
C PRO A 181 15.11 -0.03 0.76
N CYS A 182 14.94 0.92 1.69
CA CYS A 182 15.58 0.85 3.01
C CYS A 182 15.23 -0.46 3.73
N PHE A 183 13.94 -0.76 3.84
CA PHE A 183 13.45 -1.93 4.56
C PHE A 183 13.91 -3.22 3.89
N ARG A 184 13.84 -3.28 2.54
CA ARG A 184 14.38 -4.40 1.77
C ARG A 184 15.84 -4.67 2.12
N ASP A 185 16.70 -3.65 2.04
CA ASP A 185 18.14 -3.83 2.21
C ASP A 185 18.49 -4.12 3.67
N ALA A 186 17.89 -3.39 4.60
CA ALA A 186 18.03 -3.60 6.03
C ALA A 186 17.62 -5.01 6.45
N MET A 187 16.49 -5.52 5.94
CA MET A 187 16.07 -6.89 6.19
C MET A 187 16.93 -7.92 5.48
N ASN A 188 17.29 -7.72 4.21
CA ASN A 188 18.11 -8.68 3.47
C ASN A 188 19.51 -8.85 4.08
N SER A 189 20.03 -7.83 4.78
CA SER A 189 21.31 -7.91 5.50
C SER A 189 21.30 -8.84 6.72
N VAL A 190 20.13 -9.17 7.27
CA VAL A 190 20.00 -10.00 8.48
C VAL A 190 19.19 -11.28 8.25
N CYS A 191 18.11 -11.19 7.46
CA CYS A 191 17.27 -12.31 7.06
C CYS A 191 17.31 -12.46 5.54
N LYS A 192 18.04 -13.49 5.09
CA LYS A 192 18.38 -13.72 3.68
C LYS A 192 17.13 -13.66 2.79
N ARG A 193 17.07 -12.66 1.90
CA ARG A 193 16.00 -12.42 0.91
C ARG A 193 14.62 -12.05 1.48
N SER A 194 14.46 -11.99 2.81
CA SER A 194 13.15 -11.71 3.42
C SER A 194 12.64 -10.32 3.09
N GLY A 195 13.53 -9.32 3.08
CA GLY A 195 13.16 -7.94 2.72
C GLY A 195 12.58 -7.85 1.32
N GLY A 196 13.20 -8.53 0.35
CA GLY A 196 12.70 -8.56 -1.03
C GLY A 196 11.34 -9.24 -1.17
N ILE A 197 11.07 -10.30 -0.41
CA ILE A 197 9.78 -11.02 -0.43
C ILE A 197 8.66 -10.18 0.20
N ILE A 198 8.95 -9.52 1.32
CA ILE A 198 7.96 -8.65 1.97
C ILE A 198 7.65 -7.45 1.07
N VAL A 199 8.67 -6.80 0.50
CA VAL A 199 8.48 -5.68 -0.44
C VAL A 199 7.77 -6.11 -1.72
N ASP A 200 8.02 -7.31 -2.27
CA ASP A 200 7.22 -7.87 -3.37
C ASP A 200 5.75 -7.99 -2.98
N GLY A 201 5.47 -8.45 -1.76
CA GLY A 201 4.13 -8.46 -1.18
C GLY A 201 3.49 -7.08 -1.17
N LEU A 202 4.17 -6.08 -0.62
CA LEU A 202 3.68 -4.70 -0.55
C LEU A 202 3.48 -4.06 -1.93
N LEU A 203 4.29 -4.43 -2.92
CA LEU A 203 4.23 -3.85 -4.27
C LEU A 203 3.22 -4.52 -5.20
N ARG A 204 2.75 -5.73 -4.88
CA ARG A 204 1.82 -6.51 -5.72
C ARG A 204 0.61 -5.73 -6.22
N PRO A 205 -0.09 -4.97 -5.38
CA PRO A 205 -1.25 -4.25 -5.87
C PRO A 205 -0.90 -3.17 -6.92
N PHE A 206 0.33 -2.63 -6.88
CA PHE A 206 0.82 -1.69 -7.88
C PHE A 206 1.24 -2.37 -9.19
N HIS A 207 1.66 -3.63 -9.17
CA HIS A 207 1.85 -4.41 -10.39
C HIS A 207 0.53 -4.57 -11.16
N TYR A 208 -0.59 -4.79 -10.46
CA TYR A 208 -1.92 -4.80 -11.09
C TYR A 208 -2.32 -3.43 -11.64
N LEU A 209 -1.94 -2.35 -10.95
CA LEU A 209 -2.19 -0.99 -11.42
C LEU A 209 -1.40 -0.67 -12.68
N ALA A 210 -0.10 -0.99 -12.72
CA ALA A 210 0.76 -0.78 -13.87
C ALA A 210 0.22 -1.53 -15.10
N ALA A 211 -0.10 -2.83 -14.93
CA ALA A 211 -0.72 -3.63 -15.99
C ALA A 211 -2.06 -3.04 -16.46
N PHE A 212 -2.92 -2.59 -15.54
CA PHE A 212 -4.18 -1.95 -15.93
C PHE A 212 -3.95 -0.65 -16.72
N LEU A 213 -2.98 0.17 -16.33
CA LEU A 213 -2.65 1.40 -17.02
C LEU A 213 -2.18 1.11 -18.44
N ASP A 214 -1.33 0.10 -18.62
CA ASP A 214 -0.84 -0.33 -19.92
C ASP A 214 -1.96 -0.85 -20.84
N GLU A 215 -2.92 -1.59 -20.27
CA GLU A 215 -4.09 -2.10 -20.99
C GLU A 215 -5.19 -1.04 -21.22
N SER A 216 -5.10 0.10 -20.54
CA SER A 216 -6.12 1.15 -20.61
C SER A 216 -6.00 2.00 -21.86
N GLY A 217 -7.15 2.42 -22.41
CA GLY A 217 -7.18 3.38 -23.51
C GLY A 217 -6.56 4.75 -23.14
N PRO A 218 -6.10 5.54 -24.13
CA PRO A 218 -5.30 6.75 -23.92
C PRO A 218 -5.99 7.83 -23.06
N VAL A 219 -7.33 7.88 -23.11
CA VAL A 219 -8.13 8.80 -22.29
C VAL A 219 -8.01 8.47 -20.80
N VAL A 220 -8.13 7.19 -20.44
CA VAL A 220 -8.06 6.72 -19.05
C VAL A 220 -6.64 6.87 -18.52
N GLN A 221 -5.64 6.52 -19.33
CA GLN A 221 -4.23 6.74 -18.98
C GLN A 221 -3.93 8.21 -18.69
N ARG A 222 -4.38 9.14 -19.55
CA ARG A 222 -4.15 10.57 -19.35
C ARG A 222 -4.81 11.07 -18.07
N MET A 223 -6.05 10.65 -17.82
CA MET A 223 -6.78 11.02 -16.61
C MET A 223 -6.03 10.53 -15.35
N LEU A 224 -5.63 9.26 -15.31
CA LEU A 224 -4.87 8.69 -14.20
C LEU A 224 -3.52 9.38 -14.00
N LYS A 225 -2.73 9.55 -15.06
CA LYS A 225 -1.43 10.22 -15.00
C LYS A 225 -1.54 11.66 -14.49
N ASN A 226 -2.64 12.35 -14.77
CA ASN A 226 -2.89 13.70 -14.27
C ASN A 226 -3.36 13.74 -12.81
N SER A 227 -4.01 12.69 -12.31
CA SER A 227 -4.48 12.61 -10.92
C SER A 227 -3.44 12.04 -9.94
N ILE A 228 -2.50 11.23 -10.44
CA ILE A 228 -1.43 10.64 -9.63
C ILE A 228 -0.35 11.71 -9.37
N PRO A 229 0.00 11.99 -8.11
CA PRO A 229 1.08 12.91 -7.80
C PRO A 229 2.39 12.48 -8.44
N LYS A 230 3.23 13.45 -8.86
CA LYS A 230 4.53 13.15 -9.48
C LYS A 230 5.41 12.25 -8.64
N THR A 231 5.33 12.35 -7.31
CA THR A 231 6.05 11.50 -6.35
C THR A 231 5.58 10.04 -6.34
N CYS A 232 4.41 9.74 -6.91
CA CYS A 232 3.82 8.40 -6.97
C CYS A 232 3.98 7.72 -8.33
N THR A 233 4.51 8.40 -9.35
CA THR A 233 4.56 7.87 -10.73
C THR A 233 5.35 6.57 -10.84
N TYR A 234 6.34 6.36 -9.98
CA TYR A 234 7.11 5.11 -9.92
C TYR A 234 6.24 3.88 -9.60
N LEU A 235 5.08 4.08 -8.94
CA LEU A 235 4.13 3.00 -8.62
C LEU A 235 3.29 2.59 -9.83
N THR A 236 3.43 3.28 -10.96
CA THR A 236 2.73 2.98 -12.22
C THR A 236 3.63 2.38 -13.28
N ASP A 237 4.92 2.18 -12.97
CA ASP A 237 5.92 1.64 -13.89
C ASP A 237 6.39 0.27 -13.40
N GLU A 238 6.04 -0.77 -14.15
CA GLU A 238 6.37 -2.16 -13.86
C GLU A 238 7.89 -2.38 -13.69
N ASN A 239 8.71 -1.71 -14.51
CA ASN A 239 10.16 -1.87 -14.45
C ASN A 239 10.72 -1.26 -13.17
N ILE A 240 10.22 -0.10 -12.74
CA ILE A 240 10.64 0.52 -11.49
C ILE A 240 10.22 -0.33 -10.29
N LEU A 241 8.99 -0.86 -10.28
CA LEU A 241 8.52 -1.79 -9.24
C LEU A 241 9.44 -3.02 -9.13
N ILE A 242 9.83 -3.62 -10.27
CA ILE A 242 10.77 -4.74 -10.30
C ILE A 242 12.15 -4.36 -9.74
N GLN A 243 12.64 -3.14 -10.01
CA GLN A 243 13.92 -2.66 -9.48
C GLN A 243 13.89 -2.47 -7.96
N ILE A 244 12.82 -1.86 -7.44
CA ILE A 244 12.58 -1.72 -5.99
C ILE A 244 12.55 -3.09 -5.32
N ARG A 245 11.96 -4.10 -5.96
CA ARG A 245 11.99 -5.47 -5.45
C ARG A 245 13.39 -6.09 -5.47
N LYS A 246 14.13 -5.96 -6.57
CA LYS A 246 15.38 -6.72 -6.83
C LYS A 246 16.62 -6.15 -6.16
N GLY A 247 16.65 -4.87 -5.77
CA GLY A 247 17.90 -4.24 -5.35
C GLY A 247 18.61 -3.43 -6.44
N GLY A 248 17.94 -3.15 -7.56
CA GLY A 248 18.53 -2.32 -8.62
C GLY A 248 18.59 -0.86 -8.16
N LYS A 249 19.68 -0.16 -8.46
CA LYS A 249 19.70 1.30 -8.40
C LYS A 249 18.64 1.79 -9.38
N ALA A 250 17.52 2.31 -8.87
CA ALA A 250 16.61 3.09 -9.70
C ALA A 250 17.46 4.20 -10.33
N ALA A 251 17.49 4.28 -11.66
CA ALA A 251 18.02 5.46 -12.31
C ALA A 251 17.24 6.64 -11.74
N ALA A 252 17.93 7.48 -10.96
CA ALA A 252 17.36 8.71 -10.47
C ALA A 252 16.73 9.41 -11.68
N SER A 253 15.46 9.79 -11.56
CA SER A 253 14.75 10.57 -12.54
C SER A 253 15.27 12.01 -12.55
N SER A 254 16.55 12.18 -12.83
CA SER A 254 17.19 13.44 -13.20
C SER A 254 17.44 13.41 -14.70
N ASP A 255 16.38 13.30 -15.50
CA ASP A 255 16.38 13.77 -16.90
C ASP A 255 14.97 13.76 -17.47
N MET A 256 14.16 14.72 -17.03
CA MET A 256 12.88 15.04 -17.65
C MET A 256 13.07 16.03 -18.79
N ASN A 257 14.08 15.82 -19.67
CA ASN A 257 14.34 16.67 -20.84
C ASN A 257 15.02 16.02 -22.06
N SER A 258 15.27 14.70 -22.11
CA SER A 258 16.00 14.09 -23.24
C SER A 258 15.21 13.06 -24.08
N VAL A 259 13.98 12.71 -23.73
CA VAL A 259 13.17 11.73 -24.49
C VAL A 259 12.16 12.41 -25.44
N VAL A 260 12.57 13.53 -26.05
CA VAL A 260 11.89 14.12 -27.22
C VAL A 260 12.93 14.35 -28.30
N ARG A 261 13.47 13.25 -28.84
CA ARG A 261 14.16 13.18 -30.13
C ARG A 261 14.53 11.73 -30.36
N MET A 262 13.66 10.98 -31.02
CA MET A 262 13.97 9.82 -31.88
C MET A 262 12.68 9.05 -32.19
N VAL A 263 11.75 9.70 -32.91
CA VAL A 263 10.88 9.01 -33.87
C VAL A 263 10.60 10.01 -35.00
N GLN A 264 11.53 10.10 -35.96
CA GLN A 264 11.16 10.50 -37.31
C GLN A 264 11.09 9.20 -38.13
N PRO A 265 9.94 8.86 -38.73
CA PRO A 265 9.90 7.78 -39.71
C PRO A 265 10.49 8.31 -41.03
N ASN A 266 11.56 7.65 -41.47
CA ASN A 266 11.84 7.57 -42.91
C ASN A 266 10.89 6.53 -43.51
N TYR A 267 10.49 6.79 -44.76
CA TYR A 267 9.50 6.12 -45.62
C TYR A 267 8.09 6.67 -45.53
#